data_AF-A0A5N9A2G7-F1
#
_entry.id   AF-A0A5N9A2G7-F1
#
_cell.length_a   1.000
_cell.length_b   1.000
_cell.length_c   1.000
_cell.angle_alpha   90.00
_cell.angle_beta   90.00
_cell.angle_gamma   90.00
#
_symmetry.space_group_name_H-M   'P 1'
#
loop_
_entity.id
_entity.type
_entity.pdbx_description
1 polymer ?
#
loop_
_entity_poly.entity_id
_entity_poly.type
_entity_poly.pdbx_seq_one_letter_code
_entity_poly.pdbx_strand_id
1 'polypeptide(L)'
;PCQWGYDEIGQTLSKKNSTLKNSFHRRWIDAYNDPEYQQITKWLINYVDSVEKKIDNEVANDIFKQSLEYELLFWESSWKLE
;
A
#
# COMPACT_ATOMS: atom_id res chain seq x y z
N PRO A 1 5.82 -1.94 -3.26
CA PRO A 1 5.40 -2.16 -1.86
C PRO A 1 4.45 -1.08 -1.36
N CYS A 2 4.88 0.20 -1.33
CA CYS A 2 4.08 1.33 -0.86
C CYS A 2 2.69 1.46 -1.54
N GLN A 3 2.64 1.66 -2.86
CA GLN A 3 1.40 1.85 -3.61
C GLN A 3 0.40 0.71 -3.34
N TRP A 4 0.86 -0.53 -3.45
CA TRP A 4 0.03 -1.72 -3.26
C TRP A 4 -0.39 -1.91 -1.80
N GLY A 5 0.52 -1.73 -0.85
CA GLY A 5 0.20 -1.84 0.58
C GLY A 5 -0.88 -0.85 1.02
N TYR A 6 -0.78 0.42 0.59
CA TYR A 6 -1.79 1.43 0.91
C TYR A 6 -3.15 1.14 0.26
N ASP A 7 -3.16 0.61 -0.97
CA ASP A 7 -4.39 0.17 -1.63
C ASP A 7 -5.08 -0.96 -0.84
N GLU A 8 -4.33 -1.98 -0.43
CA GLU A 8 -4.86 -3.08 0.38
C GLU A 8 -5.38 -2.61 1.75
N ILE A 9 -4.65 -1.71 2.41
CA ILE A 9 -5.06 -1.13 3.70
C ILE A 9 -6.34 -0.31 3.54
N GLY A 10 -6.40 0.56 2.53
CA GLY A 10 -7.58 1.38 2.22
C GLY A 10 -8.82 0.52 1.98
N GLN A 11 -8.70 -0.49 1.11
CA GLN A 11 -9.78 -1.44 0.82
C GLN A 11 -10.21 -2.23 2.07
N THR A 12 -9.25 -2.68 2.88
CA THR A 12 -9.53 -3.48 4.07
C THR A 12 -10.27 -2.66 5.13
N LEU A 13 -9.80 -1.43 5.40
CA LEU A 13 -10.44 -0.54 6.36
C LEU A 13 -11.81 -0.06 5.87
N SER A 14 -11.99 0.14 4.57
CA SER A 14 -13.26 0.55 3.97
C SER A 14 -14.38 -0.47 4.26
N LYS A 15 -14.07 -1.77 4.24
CA LYS A 15 -15.05 -2.85 4.52
C LYS A 15 -15.65 -2.80 5.93
N LYS A 16 -14.94 -2.23 6.90
CA LYS A 16 -15.37 -2.12 8.30
C LYS A 16 -15.23 -0.68 8.81
N ASN A 17 -15.56 0.30 7.97
CA ASN A 17 -15.31 1.69 8.29
C ASN A 17 -16.29 2.23 9.35
N SER A 18 -15.82 2.33 10.60
CA SER A 18 -16.55 2.89 11.75
C SER A 18 -16.19 4.35 12.06
N THR A 19 -15.41 5.00 11.20
CA THR A 19 -14.95 6.38 11.43
C THR A 19 -16.09 7.39 11.29
N LEU A 20 -15.99 8.51 12.02
CA LEU A 20 -16.93 9.62 11.89
C LEU A 20 -16.89 10.18 10.47
N LYS A 21 -18.07 10.44 9.87
CA LYS A 21 -18.23 10.84 8.47
C LYS A 21 -17.34 12.01 8.02
N ASN A 22 -17.06 12.98 8.90
CA ASN A 22 -16.26 14.17 8.58
C ASN A 22 -14.83 14.13 9.16
N SER A 23 -14.40 12.98 9.69
CA SER A 23 -13.06 12.84 10.28
C SER A 23 -11.96 12.79 9.23
N PHE A 24 -10.74 13.13 9.65
CA PHE A 24 -9.54 12.94 8.85
C PHE A 24 -9.35 11.47 8.45
N HIS A 25 -9.52 10.54 9.39
CA HIS A 25 -9.43 9.10 9.14
C HIS A 25 -10.38 8.63 8.05
N ARG A 26 -11.62 9.16 8.01
CA ARG A 26 -12.57 8.82 6.95
C ARG A 26 -12.05 9.23 5.58
N ARG A 27 -11.60 10.48 5.44
CA ARG A 27 -11.03 10.99 4.18
C ARG A 27 -9.79 10.21 3.74
N TRP A 28 -8.93 9.84 4.68
CA TRP A 28 -7.74 9.04 4.41
C TRP A 28 -8.13 7.66 3.86
N ILE A 29 -9.06 6.95 4.51
CA ILE A 29 -9.53 5.64 4.05
C ILE A 29 -10.17 5.76 2.66
N ASP A 30 -11.03 6.77 2.47
CA ASP A 30 -11.72 6.98 1.19
C ASP A 30 -10.71 7.28 0.05
N ALA A 31 -9.64 8.03 0.31
CA ALA A 31 -8.61 8.34 -0.67
C ALA A 31 -7.82 7.10 -1.13
N TYR A 32 -7.46 6.21 -0.22
CA TYR A 32 -6.74 4.97 -0.56
C TYR A 32 -7.66 3.84 -1.03
N ASN A 33 -8.98 3.97 -0.84
CA ASN A 33 -9.98 3.08 -1.41
C ASN A 33 -10.57 3.63 -2.74
N ASP A 34 -9.93 4.64 -3.33
CA ASP A 34 -10.38 5.25 -4.58
C ASP A 34 -10.13 4.31 -5.78
N PRO A 35 -11.11 4.13 -6.70
CA PRO A 35 -10.94 3.29 -7.88
C PRO A 35 -9.81 3.72 -8.83
N GLU A 36 -9.46 5.00 -8.90
CA GLU A 36 -8.31 5.47 -9.69
C GLU A 36 -7.00 5.05 -9.01
N TYR A 37 -6.93 5.10 -7.68
CA TYR A 37 -5.79 4.60 -6.92
C TYR A 37 -5.56 3.11 -7.17
N GLN A 38 -6.63 2.31 -7.15
CA GLN A 38 -6.60 0.87 -7.48
C GLN A 38 -6.12 0.60 -8.91
N GLN A 39 -6.53 1.43 -9.87
CA GLN A 39 -6.07 1.30 -11.26
C GLN A 39 -4.57 1.54 -11.39
N ILE A 40 -4.02 2.53 -10.67
CA ILE A 40 -2.58 2.79 -10.63
C ILE A 40 -1.84 1.61 -9.99
N THR A 41 -2.35 1.06 -8.89
CA THR A 41 -1.78 -0.14 -8.24
C THR A 41 -1.73 -1.30 -9.21
N LYS A 42 -2.84 -1.60 -9.89
CA LYS A 42 -2.91 -2.68 -10.88
C LYS A 42 -1.96 -2.46 -12.04
N TRP A 43 -1.84 -1.21 -12.52
CA TRP A 43 -0.89 -0.87 -13.57
C TRP A 43 0.56 -1.12 -13.14
N LEU A 44 0.94 -0.72 -11.92
CA LEU A 44 2.29 -0.97 -11.39
C LEU A 44 2.60 -2.46 -11.26
N ILE A 45 1.66 -3.26 -10.74
CA ILE A 45 1.83 -4.72 -10.63
C ILE A 45 2.08 -5.31 -12.01
N ASN A 46 1.22 -5.00 -12.99
CA ASN A 46 1.38 -5.48 -14.36
C ASN A 46 2.70 -5.02 -15.01
N TYR A 47 3.16 -3.81 -14.68
CA TYR A 47 4.44 -3.30 -15.17
C TYR A 47 5.61 -4.14 -14.63
N VAL A 48 5.62 -4.42 -13.32
CA VAL A 48 6.64 -5.27 -12.68
C VAL A 48 6.61 -6.67 -13.29
N ASP A 49 5.42 -7.28 -13.43
CA ASP A 49 5.26 -8.59 -14.06
C ASP A 49 5.79 -8.60 -15.50
N SER A 50 5.62 -7.49 -16.25
CA SER A 50 6.09 -7.38 -17.64
C SER A 50 7.61 -7.37 -17.78
N VAL A 51 8.33 -7.00 -16.71
CA VAL A 51 9.80 -6.94 -16.69
C VAL A 51 10.44 -8.06 -15.88
N GLU A 52 9.63 -8.95 -15.27
CA GLU A 52 10.08 -10.05 -14.41
C GLU A 52 11.20 -10.89 -15.06
N LYS A 53 11.03 -11.27 -16.33
CA LYS A 53 12.04 -12.07 -17.06
C LYS A 53 13.37 -11.36 -17.32
N LYS A 54 13.44 -10.06 -17.06
CA LYS A 54 14.63 -9.21 -17.29
C LYS A 54 15.35 -8.86 -15.99
N ILE A 55 14.82 -9.27 -14.85
CA ILE A 55 15.36 -8.98 -13.53
C ILE A 55 15.67 -10.27 -12.79
N ASP A 56 16.55 -10.18 -11.80
CA ASP A 56 16.77 -11.27 -10.86
C ASP A 56 15.61 -11.27 -9.84
N ASN A 57 14.79 -12.31 -9.89
CA ASN A 57 13.63 -12.45 -9.03
C ASN A 57 13.98 -12.62 -7.55
N GLU A 58 15.12 -13.23 -7.20
CA GLU A 58 15.54 -13.33 -5.80
C GLU A 58 15.86 -11.94 -5.26
N VAL A 59 16.67 -11.17 -6.00
CA VAL A 59 17.01 -9.79 -5.63
C VAL A 59 15.77 -8.90 -5.58
N ALA A 60 14.86 -9.01 -6.55
CA ALA A 60 13.63 -8.23 -6.57
C ALA A 60 12.74 -8.53 -5.36
N ASN A 61 12.62 -9.81 -4.98
CA ASN A 61 11.86 -10.22 -3.81
C ASN A 61 12.50 -9.72 -2.50
N ASP A 62 13.83 -9.75 -2.39
CA ASP A 62 14.54 -9.22 -1.23
C ASP A 62 14.32 -7.71 -1.08
N ILE A 63 14.43 -6.95 -2.17
CA ILE A 63 14.13 -5.50 -2.17
C ILE A 63 12.67 -5.23 -1.81
N PHE A 64 11.73 -6.03 -2.34
CA PHE A 64 10.31 -5.90 -2.03
C PHE A 64 10.04 -6.16 -0.55
N LYS A 65 10.64 -7.22 0.02
CA LYS A 65 10.53 -7.58 1.43
C LYS A 65 11.13 -6.51 2.34
N GLN A 66 12.33 -6.03 2.05
CA GLN A 66 12.97 -4.97 2.82
C GLN A 66 12.14 -3.67 2.81
N SER A 67 11.54 -3.35 1.67
CA SER A 67 10.64 -2.21 1.57
C SER A 67 9.38 -2.39 2.43
N LEU A 68 8.82 -3.60 2.53
CA LEU A 68 7.69 -3.88 3.43
C LEU A 68 8.09 -3.74 4.91
N GLU A 69 9.30 -4.14 5.28
CA GLU A 69 9.84 -3.94 6.63
C GLU A 69 9.93 -2.44 6.96
N TYR A 70 10.38 -1.61 6.02
CA TYR A 70 10.37 -0.15 6.19
C TYR A 70 8.95 0.44 6.31
N GLU A 71 7.97 -0.05 5.54
CA GLU A 71 6.57 0.36 5.69
C GLU A 71 6.02 0.02 7.08
N LEU A 72 6.32 -1.17 7.60
CA LEU A 72 5.93 -1.55 8.95
C LEU A 72 6.57 -0.62 9.99
N LEU A 73 7.88 -0.34 9.87
CA LEU A 73 8.59 0.57 10.76
C LEU A 73 8.02 1.99 10.69
N PHE A 74 7.65 2.49 9.51
CA PHE A 74 7.01 3.79 9.35
C PHE A 74 5.71 3.90 10.18
N TRP A 75 4.87 2.86 10.13
CA TRP A 75 3.65 2.81 10.95
C TRP A 75 3.95 2.65 12.43
N GLU A 76 4.93 1.83 12.81
CA GLU A 76 5.34 1.69 14.22
C GLU A 76 5.86 3.00 14.80
N SER A 77 6.73 3.71 14.09
CA SER A 77 7.26 5.02 14.49
C SER A 77 6.13 6.03 14.66
N SER A 78 5.19 6.07 13.70
CA SER A 78 4.00 6.94 13.80
C SER A 78 3.13 6.62 15.03
N TRP A 79 3.06 5.33 15.42
CA TRP A 79 2.33 4.89 16.60
C TRP A 79 3.05 5.21 17.91
N LYS A 80 4.37 5.03 17.95
CA LYS A 80 5.23 5.29 19.12
C LYS A 80 5.57 6.77 19.30
N LEU A 81 5.35 7.60 18.28
CA LEU A 81 5.76 9.01 18.21
C LEU A 81 7.29 9.18 18.29
N GLU A 82 8.02 8.26 17.65
CA GLU A 82 9.50 8.22 17.56
C GLU A 82 10.00 8.61 16.16
#